data_AF-A0A0L0NBV3-F1
#
_entry.id   AF-A0A0L0NBV3-F1
#
_cell.length_a   1.000
_cell.length_b   1.000
_cell.length_c   1.000
_cell.angle_alpha   90.00
_cell.angle_beta   90.00
_cell.angle_gamma   90.00
#
_symmetry.space_group_name_H-M   'P 1'
#
loop_
_entity.id
_entity.type
_entity.pdbx_description
1 polymer ?
#
loop_
_entity_poly.entity_id
_entity_poly.type
_entity_poly.pdbx_seq_one_letter_code
_entity_poly.pdbx_strand_id
1 'polypeptide(L)'
;MKEFPHKLSASGWDLANPKKYPLTGFSGTNDSQHVLPISVTQLGLASQTHTNALVLCRLMRPENSVVSLAEMGLRGICKSRELLGLITKMDPEVRVVLDVGALVLDMTNEQFAHEWLKITEGRDDIQAIVFCSSNDDLDRCVVFLDEAHTRGIDLRMPSNYRAAVSLGANLTKDRLIQACMRMRKLGVGQSVVFCMPEEIETKVRAMATNTNGRPMSVEDVLEWAIRGTWADLRRSMPLWLKQGKSFARL
;
A
#
# COMPACT_ATOMS: atom_id res chain seq x y z
N MET A 1 3.19 2.82 37.37
CA MET A 1 4.16 2.47 36.30
C MET A 1 4.57 1.02 36.57
N LYS A 2 4.23 0.06 35.70
CA LYS A 2 4.61 -1.35 35.88
C LYS A 2 6.03 -1.53 35.37
N GLU A 3 6.97 -1.78 36.28
CA GLU A 3 8.33 -2.18 35.93
C GLU A 3 8.42 -3.70 35.94
N PHE A 4 8.99 -4.26 34.88
CA PHE A 4 9.25 -5.70 34.79
C PHE A 4 10.73 -5.94 35.12
N PRO A 5 11.06 -6.96 35.93
CA PRO A 5 12.43 -7.23 36.37
C PRO A 5 13.38 -7.61 35.23
N HIS A 6 12.83 -8.06 34.10
CA HIS A 6 13.57 -8.39 32.89
C HIS A 6 12.83 -7.88 31.66
N LYS A 7 13.60 -7.39 30.66
CA LYS A 7 13.09 -6.98 29.36
C LYS A 7 13.62 -7.95 28.30
N LEU A 8 12.73 -8.81 27.78
CA LEU A 8 13.02 -9.55 26.56
C LEU A 8 12.95 -8.58 25.39
N SER A 9 14.03 -8.50 24.61
CA SER A 9 14.12 -7.68 23.41
C SER A 9 14.66 -8.54 22.29
N ALA A 10 14.00 -8.48 21.14
CA ALA A 10 14.45 -9.11 19.90
C ALA A 10 14.37 -8.06 18.78
N SER A 11 15.19 -8.25 17.76
CA SER A 11 15.35 -7.38 16.60
C SER A 11 15.52 -8.24 15.34
N GLY A 12 15.50 -7.59 14.17
CA GLY A 12 15.77 -8.29 12.92
C GLY A 12 17.15 -8.99 12.89
N TRP A 13 18.12 -8.51 13.67
CA TRP A 13 19.45 -9.12 13.79
C TRP A 13 19.43 -10.51 14.42
N ASP A 14 18.49 -10.77 15.33
CA ASP A 14 18.35 -12.06 16.00
C ASP A 14 17.91 -13.18 15.05
N LEU A 15 17.28 -12.83 13.92
CA LEU A 15 16.98 -13.78 12.84
C LEU A 15 18.24 -14.34 12.19
N ALA A 16 19.34 -13.57 12.24
CA ALA A 16 20.60 -13.90 11.61
C ALA A 16 21.59 -14.58 12.57
N ASN A 17 21.14 -14.97 13.77
CA ASN A 17 21.90 -15.82 14.67
C ASN A 17 22.31 -17.12 13.98
N PRO A 18 23.55 -17.61 14.19
CA PRO A 18 23.93 -18.95 13.77
C PRO A 18 22.99 -19.99 14.36
N LYS A 19 22.41 -20.82 13.49
CA LYS A 19 21.52 -21.92 13.87
C LYS A 19 22.15 -23.24 13.42
N LYS A 20 21.77 -24.33 14.10
CA LYS A 20 22.20 -25.69 13.72
C LYS A 20 21.90 -26.02 12.26
N TYR A 21 20.83 -25.45 11.71
CA TYR A 21 20.44 -25.59 10.31
C TYR A 21 20.32 -24.21 9.65
N PRO A 22 20.69 -24.07 8.36
CA PRO A 22 20.52 -22.82 7.62
C PRO A 22 19.06 -22.36 7.66
N LEU A 23 18.85 -21.06 7.91
CA LEU A 23 17.55 -20.42 7.81
C LEU A 23 17.49 -19.67 6.47
N THR A 24 16.57 -20.08 5.61
CA THR A 24 16.25 -19.36 4.37
C THR A 24 14.88 -18.71 4.50
N GLY A 25 14.76 -17.46 4.07
CA GLY A 25 13.51 -16.73 4.03
C GLY A 25 13.18 -16.29 2.61
N PHE A 26 11.91 -16.04 2.35
CA PHE A 26 11.45 -15.42 1.11
C PHE A 26 11.18 -13.95 1.38
N SER A 27 11.81 -13.07 0.59
CA SER A 27 11.42 -11.67 0.56
C SER A 27 10.47 -11.45 -0.61
N GLY A 28 9.33 -10.81 -0.34
CA GLY A 28 8.38 -10.44 -1.39
C GLY A 28 8.91 -9.32 -2.29
N THR A 29 9.81 -8.48 -1.79
CA THR A 29 10.35 -7.30 -2.50
C THR A 29 11.82 -7.04 -2.15
N ASN A 30 12.46 -6.13 -2.88
CA ASN A 30 13.91 -5.88 -2.78
C ASN A 30 14.27 -4.55 -2.09
N ASP A 31 13.28 -3.76 -1.68
CA ASP A 31 13.50 -2.39 -1.20
C ASP A 31 14.22 -2.31 0.14
N SER A 32 14.05 -3.31 1.01
CA SER A 32 14.64 -3.37 2.35
C SER A 32 15.98 -4.12 2.41
N GLN A 33 16.54 -4.54 1.27
CA GLN A 33 17.79 -5.31 1.22
C GLN A 33 18.95 -4.64 1.97
N HIS A 34 18.99 -3.30 1.96
CA HIS A 34 20.05 -2.50 2.56
C HIS A 34 20.02 -2.47 4.10
N VAL A 35 18.93 -2.93 4.71
CA VAL A 35 18.75 -2.99 6.16
C VAL A 35 18.60 -4.43 6.67
N LEU A 36 18.97 -5.42 5.86
CA LEU A 36 19.13 -6.80 6.32
C LEU A 36 20.34 -6.91 7.26
N PRO A 37 20.32 -7.82 8.25
CA PRO A 37 21.51 -8.13 9.03
C PRO A 37 22.67 -8.54 8.13
N ILE A 38 23.90 -8.14 8.46
CA ILE A 38 25.09 -8.31 7.59
C ILE A 38 25.37 -9.78 7.24
N SER A 39 25.02 -10.73 8.11
CA SER A 39 25.17 -12.16 7.85
C SER A 39 24.10 -12.75 6.93
N VAL A 40 23.03 -12.01 6.61
CA VAL A 40 22.00 -12.44 5.68
C VAL A 40 22.43 -12.08 4.26
N THR A 41 22.61 -13.11 3.43
CA THR A 41 22.88 -12.94 2.01
C THR A 41 21.57 -13.05 1.23
N GLN A 42 21.23 -12.03 0.46
CA GLN A 42 20.09 -12.10 -0.43
C GLN A 42 20.46 -12.83 -1.72
N LEU A 43 19.65 -13.83 -2.08
CA LEU A 43 19.80 -14.55 -3.33
C LEU A 43 19.00 -13.84 -4.43
N GLY A 44 19.68 -13.12 -5.31
CA GLY A 44 19.07 -12.53 -6.51
C GLY A 44 19.05 -13.53 -7.67
N LEU A 45 17.88 -14.03 -8.04
CA LEU A 45 17.73 -14.91 -9.21
C LEU A 45 17.57 -14.09 -10.48
N ALA A 46 18.35 -14.39 -11.53
CA ALA A 46 18.29 -13.69 -12.82
C ALA A 46 16.89 -13.75 -13.47
N SER A 47 16.17 -14.87 -13.28
CA SER A 47 14.79 -15.04 -13.74
C SER A 47 13.80 -14.08 -13.06
N GLN A 48 14.16 -13.51 -11.91
CA GLN A 48 13.31 -12.62 -11.12
C GLN A 48 13.72 -11.14 -11.23
N THR A 49 14.80 -10.80 -11.94
CA THR A 49 15.27 -9.41 -12.04
C THR A 49 14.22 -8.49 -12.66
N HIS A 50 13.42 -8.99 -13.60
CA HIS A 50 12.40 -8.20 -14.28
C HIS A 50 11.14 -7.95 -13.44
N THR A 51 10.88 -8.70 -12.36
CA THR A 51 9.59 -8.64 -11.65
C THR A 51 9.33 -7.28 -11.01
N ASN A 52 10.36 -6.64 -10.46
CA ASN A 52 10.25 -5.28 -9.91
C ASN A 52 9.87 -4.25 -10.97
N ALA A 53 10.46 -4.35 -12.17
CA ALA A 53 10.15 -3.45 -13.27
C ALA A 53 8.76 -3.74 -13.84
N LEU A 54 8.35 -5.01 -13.92
CA LEU A 54 7.07 -5.42 -14.48
C LEU A 54 5.88 -4.77 -13.75
N VAL A 55 5.94 -4.68 -12.41
CA VAL A 55 4.85 -4.05 -11.66
C VAL A 55 4.79 -2.55 -11.92
N LEU A 56 5.94 -1.88 -12.00
CA LEU A 56 5.99 -0.47 -12.38
C LEU A 56 5.44 -0.26 -13.79
N CYS A 57 5.81 -1.12 -14.75
CA CYS A 57 5.26 -1.07 -16.11
C CYS A 57 3.74 -1.23 -16.13
N ARG A 58 3.18 -2.11 -15.28
CA ARG A 58 1.72 -2.29 -15.15
C ARG A 58 1.03 -1.06 -14.56
N LEU A 59 1.65 -0.41 -13.57
CA LEU A 59 1.13 0.83 -12.97
C LEU A 59 1.19 2.01 -13.94
N MET A 60 2.22 2.07 -14.77
CA MET A 60 2.43 3.10 -15.79
C MET A 60 1.53 2.95 -17.02
N ARG A 61 0.67 1.93 -17.08
CA ARG A 61 -0.25 1.76 -18.21
C ARG A 61 -1.34 2.84 -18.21
N PRO A 62 -1.83 3.27 -19.39
CA PRO A 62 -2.75 4.40 -19.53
C PRO A 62 -4.13 4.19 -18.89
N GLU A 63 -4.53 2.95 -18.61
CA GLU A 63 -5.77 2.68 -17.86
C GLU A 63 -5.70 3.11 -16.39
N ASN A 64 -4.51 3.34 -15.84
CA ASN A 64 -4.35 3.83 -14.48
C ASN A 64 -4.27 5.35 -14.49
N SER A 65 -4.85 5.96 -13.46
CA SER A 65 -4.94 7.42 -13.38
C SER A 65 -4.71 7.92 -11.97
N VAL A 66 -4.62 9.23 -11.84
CA VAL A 66 -4.49 9.94 -10.57
C VAL A 66 -5.61 10.97 -10.49
N VAL A 67 -6.23 11.11 -9.33
CA VAL A 67 -7.25 12.12 -9.07
C VAL A 67 -6.89 12.92 -7.82
N SER A 68 -6.97 14.25 -7.92
CA SER A 68 -6.89 15.13 -6.76
C SER A 68 -8.22 15.13 -6.04
N LEU A 69 -8.21 14.74 -4.76
CA LEU A 69 -9.41 14.79 -3.93
C LEU A 69 -9.84 16.25 -3.68
N ALA A 70 -8.88 17.18 -3.61
CA ALA A 70 -9.16 18.60 -3.43
C ALA A 70 -9.93 19.21 -4.62
N GLU A 71 -9.54 18.84 -5.84
CA GLU A 71 -10.25 19.25 -7.06
C GLU A 71 -11.65 18.64 -7.16
N MET A 72 -11.85 17.45 -6.58
CA MET A 72 -13.17 16.82 -6.47
C MET A 72 -14.03 17.36 -5.31
N GLY A 73 -13.57 18.43 -4.63
CA GLY A 73 -14.32 19.09 -3.56
C GLY A 73 -13.98 18.63 -2.14
N LEU A 74 -13.05 17.69 -1.97
CA LEU A 74 -12.55 17.24 -0.67
C LEU A 74 -11.28 18.00 -0.26
N ARG A 75 -11.47 19.16 0.36
CA ARG A 75 -10.37 19.99 0.91
C ARG A 75 -10.16 19.73 2.39
N GLY A 76 -8.91 19.82 2.85
CA GLY A 76 -8.56 19.63 4.27
C GLY A 76 -8.66 18.17 4.75
N ILE A 77 -9.06 17.98 6.02
CA ILE A 77 -9.17 16.63 6.62
C ILE A 77 -10.37 15.91 6.01
N CYS A 78 -10.08 14.95 5.14
CA CYS A 78 -11.07 14.13 4.46
C CYS A 78 -11.71 13.13 5.44
N LYS A 79 -13.05 13.13 5.54
CA LYS A 79 -13.79 12.09 6.27
C LYS A 79 -14.02 10.87 5.39
N SER A 80 -13.99 9.68 5.97
CA SER A 80 -14.17 8.42 5.24
C SER A 80 -15.47 8.37 4.43
N ARG A 81 -16.58 8.94 4.96
CA ARG A 81 -17.88 8.99 4.24
C ARG A 81 -17.82 9.82 2.97
N GLU A 82 -17.13 10.95 3.00
CA GLU A 82 -17.05 11.87 1.87
C GLU A 82 -16.13 11.30 0.78
N LEU A 83 -15.00 10.71 1.19
CA LEU A 83 -14.13 9.92 0.30
C LEU A 83 -14.93 8.87 -0.44
N LEU A 84 -15.71 8.10 0.32
CA LEU A 84 -16.50 7.01 -0.22
C LEU A 84 -17.57 7.52 -1.21
N GLY A 85 -18.25 8.62 -0.88
CA GLY A 85 -19.22 9.26 -1.78
C GLY A 85 -18.61 9.81 -3.08
N LEU A 86 -17.32 10.15 -3.09
CA LEU A 86 -16.61 10.46 -4.33
C LEU A 86 -16.24 9.20 -5.12
N ILE A 87 -15.67 8.20 -4.43
CA ILE A 87 -15.21 6.96 -5.05
C ILE A 87 -16.36 6.25 -5.76
N THR A 88 -17.56 6.21 -5.17
CA THR A 88 -18.74 5.57 -5.77
C THR A 88 -19.28 6.30 -7.00
N LYS A 89 -18.86 7.54 -7.24
CA LYS A 89 -19.26 8.35 -8.40
C LYS A 89 -18.19 8.39 -9.50
N MET A 90 -17.05 7.74 -9.29
CA MET A 90 -15.98 7.71 -10.28
C MET A 90 -16.36 6.88 -11.52
N ASP A 91 -15.91 7.35 -12.68
CA ASP A 91 -15.99 6.62 -13.94
C ASP A 91 -14.56 6.41 -14.48
N PRO A 92 -14.16 5.19 -14.91
CA PRO A 92 -14.84 3.91 -14.69
C PRO A 92 -15.10 3.58 -13.21
N GLU A 93 -16.16 2.81 -12.94
CA GLU A 93 -16.59 2.45 -11.59
C GLU A 93 -15.48 1.81 -10.75
N VAL A 94 -15.33 2.26 -9.51
CA VAL A 94 -14.44 1.66 -8.51
C VAL A 94 -15.18 0.58 -7.71
N ARG A 95 -14.61 -0.64 -7.71
CA ARG A 95 -15.13 -1.80 -6.96
C ARG A 95 -14.25 -2.22 -5.78
N VAL A 96 -13.06 -1.63 -5.67
CA VAL A 96 -12.09 -1.97 -4.65
C VAL A 96 -11.52 -0.69 -4.06
N VAL A 97 -11.41 -0.61 -2.74
CA VAL A 97 -10.63 0.44 -2.06
C VAL A 97 -9.44 -0.21 -1.38
N LEU A 98 -8.25 0.25 -1.75
CA LEU A 98 -6.98 -0.13 -1.17
C LEU A 98 -6.50 1.04 -0.30
N ASP A 99 -6.71 0.93 1.02
CA ASP A 99 -6.21 1.94 1.94
C ASP A 99 -4.77 1.66 2.34
N VAL A 100 -3.84 2.44 1.80
CA VAL A 100 -2.40 2.32 2.10
C VAL A 100 -2.03 3.17 3.32
N GLY A 101 -2.89 3.13 4.35
CA GLY A 101 -2.72 3.78 5.65
C GLY A 101 -2.93 5.29 5.64
N ALA A 102 -3.87 5.79 4.83
CA ALA A 102 -3.87 7.20 4.44
C ALA A 102 -5.17 7.97 4.73
N LEU A 103 -6.32 7.38 4.42
CA LEU A 103 -7.55 8.15 4.27
C LEU A 103 -8.72 7.64 5.11
N VAL A 104 -8.68 6.40 5.58
CA VAL A 104 -9.73 5.83 6.45
C VAL A 104 -9.26 5.84 7.90
N LEU A 105 -9.27 7.04 8.51
CA LEU A 105 -8.78 7.25 9.88
C LEU A 105 -9.90 7.36 10.91
N ASP A 106 -11.11 7.73 10.48
CA ASP A 106 -12.28 8.00 11.33
C ASP A 106 -13.33 6.87 11.35
N MET A 107 -13.08 5.76 10.64
CA MET A 107 -13.95 4.59 10.60
C MET A 107 -13.16 3.29 10.82
N THR A 108 -13.78 2.32 11.49
CA THR A 108 -13.32 0.93 11.44
C THR A 108 -13.62 0.32 10.07
N ASN A 109 -12.95 -0.77 9.71
CA ASN A 109 -13.19 -1.48 8.46
C ASN A 109 -14.66 -1.91 8.30
N GLU A 110 -15.29 -2.32 9.40
CA GLU A 110 -16.71 -2.68 9.47
C GLU A 110 -17.62 -1.46 9.23
N GLN A 111 -17.33 -0.32 9.86
CA GLN A 111 -18.07 0.92 9.64
C GLN A 111 -17.95 1.41 8.20
N PHE A 112 -16.74 1.35 7.63
CA PHE A 112 -16.51 1.71 6.23
C PHE A 112 -17.31 0.81 5.29
N ALA A 113 -17.30 -0.50 5.52
CA ALA A 113 -18.08 -1.46 4.74
C ALA A 113 -19.59 -1.21 4.87
N HIS A 114 -20.11 -0.97 6.08
CA HIS A 114 -21.52 -0.66 6.26
C HIS A 114 -21.95 0.63 5.58
N GLU A 115 -21.13 1.68 5.62
CA GLU A 115 -21.44 2.92 4.92
C GLU A 115 -21.42 2.77 3.40
N TRP A 116 -20.53 1.92 2.88
CA TRP A 116 -20.50 1.61 1.46
C TRP A 116 -21.72 0.80 1.03
N LEU A 117 -22.20 -0.12 1.88
CA LEU A 117 -23.44 -0.87 1.63
C LEU A 117 -24.63 0.07 1.52
N LYS A 118 -24.76 1.02 2.45
CA LYS A 118 -25.84 2.02 2.43
C LYS A 118 -25.81 2.88 1.16
N ILE A 119 -24.63 3.30 0.71
CA ILE A 119 -24.49 4.11 -0.51
C ILE A 119 -24.83 3.30 -1.77
N THR A 120 -24.65 1.99 -1.72
CA THR A 120 -24.92 1.06 -2.84
C THR A 120 -26.26 0.35 -2.70
N GLU A 121 -27.09 0.74 -1.73
CA GLU A 121 -28.41 0.15 -1.49
C GLU A 121 -29.32 0.33 -2.72
N GLY A 122 -30.00 -0.75 -3.12
CA GLY A 122 -30.83 -0.78 -4.33
C GLY A 122 -30.10 -1.11 -5.63
N ARG A 123 -28.79 -1.44 -5.57
CA ARG A 123 -28.04 -1.95 -6.70
C ARG A 123 -28.02 -3.48 -6.74
N ASP A 124 -28.57 -4.07 -7.79
CA ASP A 124 -28.61 -5.53 -7.95
C ASP A 124 -27.24 -6.15 -8.29
N ASP A 125 -26.27 -5.33 -8.71
CA ASP A 125 -24.94 -5.77 -9.11
C ASP A 125 -23.92 -5.77 -7.95
N ILE A 126 -24.31 -5.30 -6.76
CA ILE A 126 -23.51 -5.31 -5.52
C ILE A 126 -24.33 -6.02 -4.43
N GLN A 127 -23.94 -7.25 -4.11
CA GLN A 127 -24.66 -8.10 -3.15
C GLN A 127 -24.03 -8.12 -1.76
N ALA A 128 -22.73 -7.82 -1.68
CA ALA A 128 -22.01 -7.81 -0.41
C ALA A 128 -20.81 -6.87 -0.44
N ILE A 129 -20.36 -6.49 0.75
CA ILE A 129 -19.10 -5.78 0.95
C ILE A 129 -18.20 -6.65 1.79
N VAL A 130 -17.05 -6.98 1.21
CA VAL A 130 -16.07 -7.84 1.86
C VAL A 130 -15.04 -6.94 2.54
N PHE A 131 -15.15 -6.85 3.85
CA PHE A 131 -14.04 -6.58 4.74
C PHE A 131 -13.75 -7.92 5.45
N CYS A 132 -12.52 -8.39 5.42
CA CYS A 132 -12.22 -9.81 5.33
C CYS A 132 -12.82 -10.75 6.41
N SER A 133 -13.65 -11.70 5.95
CA SER A 133 -13.62 -13.12 6.31
C SER A 133 -13.62 -13.93 5.01
N SER A 134 -12.86 -15.03 4.97
CA SER A 134 -12.51 -15.78 3.76
C SER A 134 -13.58 -16.78 3.32
N ASN A 135 -13.81 -16.83 1.99
CA ASN A 135 -14.46 -17.87 1.16
C ASN A 135 -15.87 -17.61 0.59
N ASP A 136 -16.11 -16.49 -0.10
CA ASP A 136 -17.32 -16.38 -0.95
C ASP A 136 -17.04 -15.72 -2.32
N ASP A 137 -17.97 -15.95 -3.24
CA ASP A 137 -17.98 -15.51 -4.64
C ASP A 137 -17.91 -13.97 -4.75
N LEU A 138 -16.81 -13.47 -5.34
CA LEU A 138 -16.47 -12.04 -5.36
C LEU A 138 -16.99 -11.31 -6.59
N ASP A 139 -17.67 -11.99 -7.51
CA ASP A 139 -18.07 -11.40 -8.79
C ASP A 139 -19.08 -10.23 -8.61
N ARG A 140 -19.83 -10.22 -7.49
CA ARG A 140 -20.86 -9.21 -7.16
C ARG A 140 -20.56 -8.49 -5.84
N CYS A 141 -19.29 -8.23 -5.53
CA CYS A 141 -18.90 -7.57 -4.28
C CYS A 141 -18.16 -6.24 -4.51
N VAL A 142 -18.13 -5.38 -3.50
CA VAL A 142 -17.06 -4.37 -3.37
C VAL A 142 -16.13 -4.74 -2.21
N VAL A 143 -14.85 -4.40 -2.34
CA VAL A 143 -13.80 -4.92 -1.45
C VAL A 143 -13.05 -3.76 -0.81
N PHE A 144 -12.97 -3.77 0.52
CA PHE A 144 -12.14 -2.82 1.27
C PHE A 144 -10.96 -3.52 1.93
N LEU A 145 -9.76 -3.05 1.61
CA LEU A 145 -8.51 -3.64 2.05
C LEU A 145 -7.59 -2.56 2.62
N ASP A 146 -7.33 -2.62 3.92
CA ASP A 146 -6.40 -1.72 4.61
C ASP A 146 -5.00 -2.33 4.79
N GLU A 147 -3.99 -1.51 5.10
CA GLU A 147 -2.65 -2.00 5.40
C GLU A 147 -2.59 -2.77 6.74
N ALA A 148 -3.28 -2.28 7.77
CA ALA A 148 -3.11 -2.75 9.14
C ALA A 148 -3.73 -4.13 9.41
N HIS A 149 -4.93 -4.40 8.90
CA HIS A 149 -5.73 -5.56 9.29
C HIS A 149 -5.85 -6.63 8.21
N THR A 150 -5.57 -6.30 6.95
CA THR A 150 -5.78 -7.24 5.83
C THR A 150 -4.49 -7.70 5.13
N ARG A 151 -3.31 -7.43 5.72
CA ARG A 151 -2.03 -7.87 5.16
C ARG A 151 -1.97 -9.39 4.98
N GLY A 152 -1.68 -9.83 3.76
CA GLY A 152 -1.51 -11.25 3.41
C GLY A 152 -2.76 -11.98 2.93
N ILE A 153 -3.93 -11.31 2.90
CA ILE A 153 -5.17 -11.91 2.39
C ILE A 153 -5.17 -11.91 0.87
N ASP A 154 -5.48 -13.07 0.28
CA ASP A 154 -5.58 -13.27 -1.17
C ASP A 154 -7.04 -13.42 -1.59
N LEU A 155 -7.56 -12.42 -2.30
CA LEU A 155 -8.92 -12.40 -2.84
C LEU A 155 -8.88 -12.50 -4.37
N ARG A 156 -9.63 -13.45 -4.94
CA ARG A 156 -9.75 -13.62 -6.39
C ARG A 156 -10.81 -12.68 -6.95
N MET A 157 -10.43 -11.45 -7.24
CA MET A 157 -11.33 -10.45 -7.80
C MET A 157 -11.50 -10.59 -9.33
N PRO A 158 -12.66 -10.19 -9.89
CA PRO A 158 -12.89 -10.17 -11.33
C PRO A 158 -11.88 -9.33 -12.11
N SER A 159 -11.65 -9.69 -13.37
CA SER A 159 -10.63 -9.03 -14.21
C SER A 159 -10.99 -7.62 -14.61
N ASN A 160 -12.24 -7.17 -14.52
CA ASN A 160 -12.68 -5.83 -14.89
C ASN A 160 -12.70 -4.85 -13.70
N TYR A 161 -12.26 -5.28 -12.51
CA TYR A 161 -12.31 -4.43 -11.32
C TYR A 161 -11.26 -3.33 -11.37
N ARG A 162 -11.70 -2.11 -11.05
CA ARG A 162 -10.84 -0.95 -10.80
C ARG A 162 -10.77 -0.67 -9.30
N ALA A 163 -9.56 -0.36 -8.82
CA ALA A 163 -9.34 -0.03 -7.42
C ALA A 163 -9.00 1.44 -7.20
N ALA A 164 -9.61 2.08 -6.20
CA ALA A 164 -9.14 3.33 -5.65
C ALA A 164 -8.03 3.05 -4.61
N VAL A 165 -6.87 3.65 -4.80
CA VAL A 165 -5.72 3.52 -3.91
C VAL A 165 -5.51 4.82 -3.17
N SER A 166 -5.62 4.81 -1.85
CA SER A 166 -5.37 6.00 -1.05
C SER A 166 -3.87 6.26 -0.91
N LEU A 167 -3.46 7.53 -1.03
CA LEU A 167 -2.06 7.94 -0.82
C LEU A 167 -1.90 8.67 0.51
N GLY A 168 -0.97 8.23 1.35
CA GLY A 168 -0.78 8.71 2.71
C GLY A 168 0.64 9.13 3.05
N ALA A 169 0.83 9.86 4.16
CA ALA A 169 2.15 10.32 4.55
C ALA A 169 3.10 9.14 4.84
N ASN A 170 4.40 9.33 4.58
CA ASN A 170 5.45 8.32 4.77
C ASN A 170 5.27 7.04 3.95
N LEU A 171 4.51 7.10 2.84
CA LEU A 171 4.36 5.96 1.95
C LEU A 171 5.69 5.61 1.28
N THR A 172 6.01 4.31 1.25
CA THR A 172 7.17 3.77 0.54
C THR A 172 6.71 3.11 -0.76
N LYS A 173 7.60 3.02 -1.76
CA LYS A 173 7.33 2.28 -3.01
C LYS A 173 6.85 0.87 -2.72
N ASP A 174 7.49 0.20 -1.75
CA ASP A 174 7.17 -1.18 -1.40
C ASP A 174 5.73 -1.34 -0.93
N ARG A 175 5.28 -0.50 0.01
CA ARG A 175 3.90 -0.52 0.51
C ARG A 175 2.88 -0.22 -0.58
N LEU A 176 3.15 0.80 -1.40
CA LEU A 176 2.30 1.16 -2.53
C LEU A 176 2.16 -0.01 -3.52
N ILE A 177 3.29 -0.58 -3.94
CA ILE A 177 3.32 -1.72 -4.87
C ILE A 177 2.61 -2.93 -4.27
N GLN A 178 2.89 -3.27 -3.01
CA GLN A 178 2.25 -4.41 -2.35
C GLN A 178 0.73 -4.24 -2.27
N ALA A 179 0.24 -3.04 -1.99
CA ALA A 179 -1.19 -2.74 -2.01
C ALA A 179 -1.78 -2.91 -3.42
N CYS A 180 -1.18 -2.29 -4.44
CA CYS A 180 -1.64 -2.43 -5.82
C CYS A 180 -1.61 -3.88 -6.31
N MET A 181 -0.60 -4.67 -5.91
CA MET A 181 -0.46 -6.08 -6.29
C MET A 181 -1.46 -7.02 -5.63
N ARG A 182 -2.34 -6.51 -4.75
CA ARG A 182 -3.56 -7.22 -4.33
C ARG A 182 -4.55 -7.35 -5.50
N MET A 183 -4.47 -6.45 -6.47
CA MET A 183 -5.11 -6.60 -7.79
C MET A 183 -4.29 -7.58 -8.64
N ARG A 184 -4.53 -8.89 -8.48
CA ARG A 184 -3.71 -9.95 -9.11
C ARG A 184 -3.67 -9.93 -10.64
N LYS A 185 -4.69 -9.33 -11.28
CA LYS A 185 -4.79 -9.13 -12.73
C LYS A 185 -4.51 -7.67 -13.13
N LEU A 186 -3.78 -6.91 -12.30
CA LEU A 186 -3.37 -5.53 -12.62
C LEU A 186 -2.58 -5.49 -13.92
N GLY A 187 -3.01 -4.62 -14.84
CA GLY A 187 -2.46 -4.55 -16.18
C GLY A 187 -2.83 -5.75 -17.06
N VAL A 188 -3.82 -6.56 -16.65
CA VAL A 188 -4.47 -7.62 -17.44
C VAL A 188 -5.98 -7.55 -17.17
N GLY A 189 -6.55 -6.39 -17.50
CA GLY A 189 -7.97 -6.05 -17.28
C GLY A 189 -8.19 -5.18 -16.04
N GLN A 190 -7.53 -5.49 -14.91
CA GLN A 190 -7.70 -4.68 -13.69
C GLN A 190 -6.84 -3.43 -13.77
N SER A 191 -7.34 -2.34 -13.19
CA SER A 191 -6.69 -1.04 -13.15
C SER A 191 -6.80 -0.38 -11.77
N VAL A 192 -6.07 0.72 -11.59
CA VAL A 192 -6.09 1.51 -10.35
C VAL A 192 -6.30 2.99 -10.63
N VAL A 193 -6.88 3.69 -9.68
CA VAL A 193 -6.90 5.14 -9.60
C VAL A 193 -6.30 5.56 -8.27
N PHE A 194 -5.28 6.42 -8.31
CA PHE A 194 -4.66 6.95 -7.10
C PHE A 194 -5.43 8.17 -6.61
N CYS A 195 -6.00 8.05 -5.41
CA CYS A 195 -6.72 9.11 -4.71
C CYS A 195 -5.71 9.93 -3.90
N MET A 196 -5.44 11.14 -4.37
CA MET A 196 -4.44 12.02 -3.78
C MET A 196 -5.08 13.12 -2.93
N PRO A 197 -4.97 13.07 -1.60
CA PRO A 197 -5.39 14.19 -0.76
C PRO A 197 -4.48 15.41 -0.93
N GLU A 198 -5.02 16.60 -0.61
CA GLU A 198 -4.38 17.91 -0.79
C GLU A 198 -2.97 18.00 -0.17
N GLU A 199 -2.79 17.43 1.02
CA GLU A 199 -1.50 17.42 1.72
C GLU A 199 -0.44 16.64 0.92
N ILE A 200 -0.83 15.50 0.35
CA ILE A 200 0.07 14.66 -0.43
C ILE A 200 0.33 15.32 -1.78
N GLU A 201 -0.69 15.87 -2.43
CA GLU A 201 -0.53 16.61 -3.67
C GLU A 201 0.47 17.76 -3.52
N THR A 202 0.36 18.53 -2.45
CA THR A 202 1.31 19.62 -2.14
C THR A 202 2.73 19.09 -2.00
N LYS A 203 2.92 17.97 -1.30
CA LYS A 203 4.24 17.33 -1.13
C LYS A 203 4.81 16.82 -2.45
N VAL A 204 3.99 16.16 -3.28
CA VAL A 204 4.43 15.63 -4.57
C VAL A 204 4.81 16.78 -5.51
N ARG A 205 3.99 17.84 -5.59
CA ARG A 205 4.27 19.02 -6.41
C ARG A 205 5.54 19.75 -5.97
N ALA A 206 5.81 19.84 -4.67
CA ALA A 206 7.04 20.43 -4.15
C ALA A 206 8.32 19.65 -4.54
N MET A 207 8.19 18.35 -4.86
CA MET A 207 9.32 17.50 -5.27
C MET A 207 9.54 17.48 -6.78
N ALA A 208 8.47 17.66 -7.56
CA ALA A 208 8.54 17.64 -9.01
C ALA A 208 9.20 18.93 -9.53
N THR A 209 10.32 18.79 -10.24
CA THR A 209 11.15 19.91 -10.68
C THR A 209 10.54 20.75 -11.81
N ASN A 210 9.40 20.33 -12.39
CA ASN A 210 8.72 21.01 -13.51
C ASN A 210 7.20 20.78 -13.50
N THR A 211 6.48 21.29 -12.50
CA THR A 211 5.00 21.25 -12.46
C THR A 211 4.39 22.51 -13.09
N ASN A 212 4.72 22.82 -14.35
CA ASN A 212 4.12 23.93 -15.09
C ASN A 212 2.64 23.64 -15.38
N GLY A 213 1.79 23.73 -14.37
CA GLY A 213 0.33 23.56 -14.48
C GLY A 213 -0.14 22.18 -14.97
N ARG A 214 0.76 21.20 -15.11
CA ARG A 214 0.37 19.87 -15.60
C ARG A 214 -0.48 19.11 -14.55
N PRO A 215 -1.46 18.31 -15.00
CA PRO A 215 -2.14 17.35 -14.14
C PRO A 215 -1.15 16.37 -13.51
N MET A 216 -1.48 15.90 -12.31
CA MET A 216 -0.69 14.86 -11.65
C MET A 216 -0.77 13.55 -12.43
N SER A 217 0.38 12.92 -12.60
CA SER A 217 0.53 11.67 -13.34
C SER A 217 0.93 10.51 -12.44
N VAL A 218 0.79 9.27 -12.91
CA VAL A 218 1.19 8.09 -12.14
C VAL A 218 2.70 8.09 -11.88
N GLU A 219 3.47 8.62 -12.82
CA GLU A 219 4.90 8.88 -12.73
C GLU A 219 5.25 9.69 -11.49
N ASP A 220 4.51 10.78 -11.24
CA ASP A 220 4.74 11.66 -10.10
C ASP A 220 4.50 10.91 -8.77
N VAL A 221 3.46 10.08 -8.72
CA VAL A 221 3.13 9.24 -7.55
C VAL A 221 4.24 8.22 -7.29
N LEU A 222 4.73 7.56 -8.34
CA LEU A 222 5.79 6.56 -8.24
C LEU A 222 7.12 7.20 -7.84
N GLU A 223 7.49 8.34 -8.41
CA GLU A 223 8.70 9.07 -8.02
C GLU A 223 8.64 9.48 -6.55
N TRP A 224 7.50 10.00 -6.11
CA TRP A 224 7.27 10.36 -4.72
C TRP A 224 7.40 9.15 -3.77
N ALA A 225 6.77 8.02 -4.10
CA ALA A 225 6.85 6.81 -3.29
C ALA A 225 8.28 6.23 -3.24
N ILE A 226 9.03 6.32 -4.35
CA ILE A 226 10.45 5.96 -4.38
C ILE A 226 11.23 6.86 -3.41
N ARG A 227 11.07 8.18 -3.48
CA ARG A 227 11.72 9.11 -2.54
C ARG A 227 11.34 8.80 -1.09
N GLY A 228 10.10 8.41 -0.85
CA GLY A 228 9.61 7.91 0.44
C GLY A 228 10.40 6.70 0.96
N THR A 229 10.68 5.70 0.10
CA THR A 229 11.55 4.56 0.45
C THR A 229 12.94 5.01 0.89
N TRP A 230 13.55 5.97 0.18
CA TRP A 230 14.89 6.47 0.52
C TRP A 230 14.89 7.22 1.86
N ALA A 231 13.86 8.02 2.11
CA ALA A 231 13.69 8.72 3.38
C ALA A 231 13.51 7.73 4.55
N ASP A 232 12.71 6.69 4.36
CA ASP A 232 12.48 5.65 5.37
C ASP A 232 13.75 4.82 5.67
N LEU A 233 14.50 4.42 4.64
CA LEU A 233 15.79 3.75 4.79
C LEU A 233 16.80 4.62 5.56
N ARG A 234 16.89 5.92 5.25
CA ARG A 234 17.77 6.84 5.98
C ARG A 234 17.35 6.99 7.45
N ARG A 235 16.04 7.07 7.72
CA ARG A 235 15.49 7.19 9.08
C ARG A 235 15.70 5.93 9.91
N SER A 236 15.62 4.75 9.29
CA SER A 236 15.78 3.47 9.98
C SER A 236 17.25 3.10 10.26
N MET A 237 18.19 3.63 9.48
CA MET A 237 19.63 3.33 9.58
C MET A 237 20.24 3.49 10.99
N PRO A 238 19.97 4.56 11.78
CA PRO A 238 20.55 4.71 13.11
C PRO A 238 20.06 3.64 14.09
N LEU A 239 18.77 3.28 14.02
CA LEU A 239 18.21 2.21 14.86
C LEU A 239 18.79 0.86 14.46
N TRP A 240 18.83 0.58 13.16
CA TRP A 240 19.45 -0.64 12.63
C TRP A 240 20.90 -0.80 13.10
N LEU A 241 21.70 0.27 13.04
CA LEU A 241 23.09 0.28 13.51
C LEU A 241 23.18 0.04 15.02
N LYS A 242 22.32 0.68 15.81
CA LYS A 242 22.27 0.48 17.27
C LYS A 242 21.95 -0.97 17.61
N GLN A 243 20.98 -1.56 16.92
CA GLN A 243 20.61 -2.96 17.10
C GLN A 243 21.75 -3.90 16.70
N GLY A 244 22.43 -3.66 15.57
CA GLY A 244 23.57 -4.47 15.14
C GLY A 244 24.74 -4.41 16.11
N LYS A 245 25.06 -3.23 16.65
CA LYS A 245 26.07 -3.08 17.70
C LYS A 245 25.69 -3.81 19.00
N SER A 246 24.41 -3.80 19.36
CA SER A 246 23.94 -4.54 20.54
C SER A 246 24.03 -6.05 20.32
N PHE A 247 23.68 -6.50 19.12
CA PHE A 247 23.74 -7.90 18.72
C PHE A 247 25.17 -8.45 18.72
N ALA A 248 26.13 -7.70 18.18
CA ALA A 248 27.55 -8.10 18.16
C ALA A 248 28.23 -8.11 19.55
N ARG A 249 27.54 -7.62 20.60
CA ARG A 249 28.02 -7.65 22.00
C ARG A 249 27.46 -8.83 22.80
N LEU A 250 26.48 -9.55 22.25
CA LEU A 250 25.94 -10.80 22.80
C LEU A 250 26.82 -11.97 22.37
#